data_AF-A0A1I1J502-F1
#
_entry.id   AF-A0A1I1J502-F1
#
_cell.length_a   1.000
_cell.length_b   1.000
_cell.length_c   1.000
_cell.angle_alpha   90.00
_cell.angle_beta   90.00
_cell.angle_gamma   90.00
#
_symmetry.space_group_name_H-M   'P 1'
#
loop_
_entity.id
_entity.type
_entity.pdbx_description
1 polymer ?
#
loop_
_entity_poly.entity_id
_entity_poly.type
_entity_poly.pdbx_seq_one_letter_code
_entity_poly.pdbx_strand_id
1 'polypeptide(L)'
;MSTRMQALSVVKVDDVIFGLGAGGQDKLLLVYEVDDNGFSARHITTQMTFKFGRDGKTWGNATDGYVTIVSTAKLTPDMYEVALGLDRKFAARPEYPDGILTKAEIQLLLTHKRFFEARLLPGP
;
A
#
# COMPACT_ATOMS: atom_id res chain seq x y z
N MET A 1 12.49 -8.79 18.85
CA MET A 1 11.68 -8.35 17.69
C MET A 1 10.41 -7.71 18.22
N SER A 2 10.04 -6.53 17.76
CA SER A 2 8.75 -5.92 18.14
C SER A 2 7.59 -6.69 17.49
N THR A 3 6.41 -6.64 18.10
CA THR A 3 5.15 -7.20 17.55
C THR A 3 4.87 -6.65 16.15
N ARG A 4 5.25 -5.40 15.90
CA ARG A 4 5.18 -4.77 14.59
C ARG A 4 6.11 -5.42 13.56
N MET A 5 7.38 -5.67 13.89
CA MET A 5 8.30 -6.37 12.98
C MET A 5 7.81 -7.78 12.65
N GLN A 6 7.22 -8.47 13.63
CA GLN A 6 6.62 -9.79 13.40
C GLN A 6 5.38 -9.73 12.50
N ALA A 7 4.56 -8.69 12.61
CA ALA A 7 3.42 -8.49 11.72
C ALA A 7 3.83 -8.07 10.29
N LEU A 8 5.04 -7.52 10.12
CA LEU A 8 5.59 -7.14 8.82
C LEU A 8 6.47 -8.24 8.19
N SER A 9 6.88 -9.25 8.95
CA SER A 9 7.63 -10.40 8.40
C SER A 9 6.76 -11.31 7.54
N VAL A 10 5.44 -11.26 7.73
CA VAL A 10 4.47 -12.06 6.95
C VAL A 10 4.06 -11.41 5.63
N VAL A 11 4.52 -10.19 5.33
CA VAL A 11 4.26 -9.49 4.06
C VAL A 11 4.88 -10.28 2.91
N LYS A 12 4.09 -10.47 1.85
CA LYS A 12 4.47 -11.21 0.64
C LYS A 12 4.30 -10.35 -0.61
N VAL A 13 4.92 -10.78 -1.69
CA VAL A 13 4.62 -10.27 -3.03
C VAL A 13 3.12 -10.42 -3.29
N ASP A 14 2.56 -9.43 -3.98
CA ASP A 14 1.14 -9.28 -4.31
C ASP A 14 0.24 -8.90 -3.12
N ASP A 15 0.76 -8.70 -1.92
CA ASP A 15 -0.04 -8.13 -0.82
C ASP A 15 -0.40 -6.66 -1.12
N VAL A 16 -1.65 -6.28 -0.82
CA VAL A 16 -2.09 -4.89 -0.77
C VAL A 16 -2.09 -4.42 0.68
N ILE A 17 -1.25 -3.44 0.99
CA ILE A 17 -1.02 -2.92 2.33
C ILE A 17 -1.30 -1.42 2.39
N PHE A 18 -1.37 -0.90 3.61
CA PHE A 18 -1.73 0.50 3.84
C PHE A 18 -0.66 1.24 4.63
N GLY A 19 -0.25 2.39 4.11
CA GLY A 19 0.71 3.28 4.74
C GLY A 19 0.22 4.72 4.81
N LEU A 20 0.88 5.50 5.65
CA LEU A 20 0.69 6.94 5.77
C LEU A 20 1.96 7.66 5.38
N GLY A 21 1.83 8.66 4.51
CA GLY A 21 2.88 9.63 4.23
C GLY A 21 3.11 10.59 5.40
N ALA A 22 4.19 11.37 5.35
CA ALA A 22 4.56 12.31 6.42
C ALA A 22 3.47 13.35 6.77
N GLY A 23 2.61 13.73 5.82
CA GLY A 23 1.48 14.62 6.05
C GLY A 23 0.16 13.91 6.36
N GLY A 24 0.20 12.61 6.70
CA GLY A 24 -0.98 11.79 6.94
C GLY A 24 -1.72 11.39 5.67
N GLN A 25 -1.09 11.52 4.50
CA GLN A 25 -1.70 11.08 3.24
C GLN A 25 -1.80 9.56 3.19
N ASP A 26 -3.00 9.08 2.91
CA ASP A 26 -3.30 7.67 2.72
C ASP A 26 -2.57 7.12 1.49
N LYS A 27 -1.89 5.98 1.66
CA LYS A 27 -1.20 5.29 0.56
C LYS A 27 -1.67 3.85 0.52
N LEU A 28 -2.40 3.50 -0.54
CA LEU A 28 -2.73 2.12 -0.88
C LEU A 28 -1.62 1.51 -1.73
N LEU A 29 -0.90 0.53 -1.19
CA LEU A 29 0.37 0.06 -1.72
C LEU A 29 0.28 -1.41 -2.14
N LEU A 30 0.77 -1.74 -3.33
CA LEU A 30 0.92 -3.10 -3.81
C LEU A 30 2.39 -3.53 -3.68
N VAL A 31 2.64 -4.60 -2.94
CA VAL A 31 3.97 -5.18 -2.74
C VAL A 31 4.38 -5.96 -3.98
N TYR A 32 5.57 -5.71 -4.50
CA TYR A 32 6.07 -6.37 -5.72
C TYR A 32 7.43 -7.06 -5.54
N GLU A 33 8.11 -6.84 -4.42
CA GLU A 33 9.39 -7.46 -4.11
C GLU A 33 9.52 -7.62 -2.59
N VAL A 34 10.05 -8.75 -2.13
CA VAL A 34 10.26 -9.04 -0.71
C VAL A 34 11.58 -9.79 -0.54
N ASP A 35 12.42 -9.36 0.40
CA ASP A 35 13.68 -10.01 0.76
C ASP A 35 13.89 -10.04 2.28
N ASP A 36 14.98 -10.64 2.77
CA ASP A 36 15.24 -10.75 4.21
C ASP A 36 15.37 -9.39 4.91
N ASN A 37 15.76 -8.34 4.18
CA ASN A 37 16.01 -7.02 4.72
C ASN A 37 14.75 -6.12 4.71
N GLY A 38 13.77 -6.43 3.86
CA GLY A 38 12.62 -5.54 3.64
C GLY A 38 11.67 -5.98 2.53
N PHE A 39 10.99 -4.99 1.95
CA PHE A 39 10.11 -5.17 0.81
C PHE A 39 9.96 -3.87 0.02
N SER A 40 9.66 -4.00 -1.28
CA SER A 40 9.34 -2.90 -2.15
C SER A 40 7.84 -2.92 -2.49
N ALA A 41 7.20 -1.75 -2.43
CA ALA A 41 5.79 -1.61 -2.81
C ALA A 41 5.59 -0.36 -3.66
N ARG A 42 4.52 -0.35 -4.47
CA ARG A 42 4.15 0.80 -5.30
C ARG A 42 2.77 1.31 -4.93
N HIS A 43 2.58 2.63 -5.00
CA HIS A 43 1.29 3.24 -4.78
C HIS A 43 0.38 3.02 -5.97
N ILE A 44 -0.79 2.44 -5.75
CA ILE A 44 -1.66 1.91 -6.82
C ILE A 44 -2.06 2.99 -7.84
N THR A 45 -2.33 4.22 -7.41
CA THR A 45 -2.83 5.28 -8.32
C THR A 45 -1.72 6.17 -8.88
N THR A 46 -0.62 6.37 -8.16
CA THR A 46 0.48 7.22 -8.66
C THR A 46 1.65 6.43 -9.23
N GLN A 47 1.63 5.11 -9.09
CA GLN A 47 2.67 4.17 -9.51
C GLN A 47 4.06 4.44 -8.89
N MET A 48 4.12 5.31 -7.89
CA MET A 48 5.35 5.63 -7.18
C MET A 48 5.81 4.47 -6.32
N THR A 49 7.10 4.17 -6.38
CA THR A 49 7.70 3.05 -5.66
C THR A 49 8.35 3.49 -4.35
N PHE A 50 8.25 2.62 -3.35
CA PHE A 50 8.81 2.81 -2.02
C PHE A 50 9.53 1.52 -1.61
N LYS A 51 10.70 1.65 -0.97
CA LYS A 51 11.41 0.55 -0.34
C LYS A 51 11.26 0.67 1.17
N PHE A 52 10.91 -0.42 1.84
CA PHE A 52 10.66 -0.46 3.28
C PHE A 52 11.60 -1.42 3.97
N GLY A 53 12.07 -1.04 5.16
CA GLY A 53 12.65 -2.00 6.10
C GLY A 53 11.57 -2.88 6.75
N ARG A 54 12.00 -3.92 7.47
CA ARG A 54 11.09 -4.78 8.26
C ARG A 54 10.43 -4.10 9.46
N ASP A 55 10.79 -2.86 9.76
CA ASP A 55 10.08 -1.98 10.70
C ASP A 55 8.89 -1.22 10.04
N GLY A 56 8.75 -1.35 8.72
CA GLY A 56 7.67 -0.79 7.91
C GLY A 56 7.84 0.70 7.65
N LYS A 57 9.07 1.22 7.76
CA LYS A 57 9.42 2.59 7.39
C LYS A 57 10.20 2.60 6.08
N THR A 58 10.01 3.64 5.29
CA THR A 58 10.76 3.79 4.04
C THR A 58 12.25 3.95 4.28
N TRP A 59 13.07 3.30 3.45
CA TRP A 59 14.51 3.51 3.40
C TRP A 59 14.87 4.75 2.56
N GLY A 60 15.63 5.66 3.15
CA GLY A 60 16.19 6.82 2.48
C GLY A 60 15.19 7.92 2.13
N ASN A 61 15.69 8.95 1.45
CA ASN A 61 14.89 10.07 0.96
C ASN A 61 14.13 9.64 -0.31
N ALA A 62 12.99 8.97 -0.13
CA ALA A 62 12.03 8.83 -1.23
C ALA A 62 11.62 10.24 -1.69
N THR A 63 11.50 10.42 -3.01
CA THR A 63 11.23 11.73 -3.64
C THR A 63 9.92 12.38 -3.15
N ASP A 64 9.00 11.60 -2.58
CA ASP A 64 7.71 12.04 -2.00
C ASP A 64 7.65 11.97 -0.47
N GLY A 65 8.81 11.82 0.17
CA GLY A 65 8.93 11.77 1.63
C GLY A 65 8.70 10.41 2.25
N TYR A 66 8.66 10.40 3.58
CA TYR A 66 8.63 9.18 4.38
C TYR A 66 7.23 8.57 4.41
N VAL A 67 7.14 7.25 4.20
CA VAL A 67 5.92 6.46 4.37
C VAL A 67 6.12 5.46 5.50
N THR A 68 5.12 5.36 6.38
CA THR A 68 5.07 4.34 7.44
C THR A 68 3.90 3.42 7.19
N ILE A 69 4.14 2.10 7.14
CA ILE A 69 3.08 1.11 7.01
C ILE A 69 2.27 1.06 8.31
N VAL A 70 0.96 1.23 8.23
CA VAL A 70 0.10 1.20 9.43
C VAL A 70 -0.85 0.02 9.45
N SER A 71 -1.01 -0.70 8.33
CA SER A 71 -1.78 -1.95 8.30
C SER A 71 -1.30 -2.90 7.19
N THR A 72 -1.31 -4.19 7.51
CA THR A 72 -1.10 -5.32 6.58
C THR A 72 -2.35 -6.21 6.47
N ALA A 73 -3.51 -5.70 6.89
CA ALA A 73 -4.76 -6.45 6.87
C ALA A 73 -5.12 -6.86 5.43
N LYS A 74 -5.45 -8.14 5.24
CA LYS A 74 -5.85 -8.64 3.91
C LYS A 74 -7.19 -8.06 3.52
N LEU A 75 -7.23 -7.40 2.36
CA LEU A 75 -8.48 -7.02 1.71
C LEU A 75 -9.36 -8.25 1.47
N THR A 76 -10.68 -8.05 1.40
CA THR A 76 -11.57 -9.12 0.91
C THR A 76 -11.23 -9.42 -0.55
N PRO A 77 -11.52 -10.64 -1.06
CA PRO A 77 -11.21 -11.00 -2.46
C PRO A 77 -11.72 -9.97 -3.47
N ASP A 78 -12.95 -9.47 -3.30
CA ASP A 78 -13.54 -8.46 -4.18
C ASP A 78 -12.77 -7.13 -4.14
N MET A 79 -12.40 -6.64 -2.95
CA MET A 79 -11.63 -5.40 -2.80
C MET A 79 -10.23 -5.56 -3.38
N TYR A 80 -9.64 -6.74 -3.23
CA TYR A 80 -8.31 -7.06 -3.74
C TYR A 80 -8.27 -7.05 -5.28
N GLU A 81 -9.23 -7.71 -5.93
CA GLU A 81 -9.33 -7.70 -7.41
C GLU A 81 -9.52 -6.27 -7.95
N VAL A 82 -10.33 -5.45 -7.27
CA VAL A 82 -10.50 -4.03 -7.63
C VAL A 82 -9.17 -3.26 -7.47
N ALA A 83 -8.41 -3.52 -6.41
CA ALA A 83 -7.10 -2.90 -6.19
C ALA A 83 -6.10 -3.28 -7.30
N LEU A 84 -6.07 -4.55 -7.72
CA LEU A 84 -5.24 -5.01 -8.84
C LEU A 84 -5.70 -4.41 -10.17
N GLY A 85 -7.00 -4.29 -10.39
CA GLY A 85 -7.56 -3.63 -11.57
C GLY A 85 -7.13 -2.16 -11.68
N LEU A 86 -7.17 -1.44 -10.56
CA LEU A 86 -6.65 -0.07 -10.47
C LEU A 86 -5.15 -0.02 -10.78
N ASP A 87 -4.34 -0.88 -10.15
CA ASP A 87 -2.90 -0.88 -10.36
C ASP A 87 -2.55 -1.08 -11.84
N ARG A 88 -3.16 -2.08 -12.49
CA ARG A 88 -2.98 -2.33 -13.93
C ARG A 88 -3.42 -1.14 -14.78
N LYS A 89 -4.54 -0.50 -14.43
CA LYS A 89 -5.08 0.67 -15.14
C LYS A 89 -4.10 1.84 -15.10
N PHE A 90 -3.59 2.18 -13.91
CA PHE A 90 -2.65 3.27 -13.73
C PHE A 90 -1.25 2.95 -14.26
N ALA A 91 -0.80 1.69 -14.19
CA ALA A 91 0.45 1.24 -14.81
C ALA A 91 0.41 1.36 -16.35
N ALA A 92 -0.74 1.07 -16.98
CA ALA A 92 -0.88 1.13 -18.43
C ALA A 92 -1.02 2.57 -18.98
N ARG A 93 -1.49 3.52 -18.17
CA ARG A 93 -1.77 4.90 -18.59
C ARG A 93 -1.46 5.94 -17.50
N PRO A 94 -0.19 6.08 -17.08
CA PRO A 94 0.19 7.02 -16.01
C PRO A 94 -0.11 8.49 -16.37
N GLU A 95 -0.09 8.84 -17.66
CA GLU A 95 -0.29 10.21 -18.16
C GLU A 95 -1.77 10.60 -18.37
N TYR A 96 -2.70 9.64 -18.27
CA TYR A 96 -4.13 9.86 -18.51
C TYR A 96 -4.98 9.41 -17.32
N PRO A 97 -5.02 10.20 -16.22
CA PRO A 97 -5.83 9.91 -15.05
C PRO A 97 -7.35 9.91 -15.34
N ASP A 98 -7.77 10.36 -16.52
CA ASP A 98 -9.16 10.41 -16.98
C ASP A 98 -9.74 9.03 -17.39
N GLY A 99 -9.02 7.94 -17.12
CA GLY A 99 -9.57 6.60 -17.25
C GLY A 99 -10.82 6.47 -16.38
N ILE A 100 -11.99 6.28 -17.01
CA ILE A 100 -13.27 6.16 -16.29
C ILE A 100 -13.12 5.09 -15.21
N LEU A 101 -13.22 5.53 -13.95
CA LEU A 101 -13.25 4.64 -12.81
C LEU A 101 -14.61 3.96 -12.75
N THR A 102 -14.59 2.66 -12.52
CA THR A 102 -15.81 1.90 -12.24
C THR A 102 -16.32 2.29 -10.85
N LYS A 103 -17.62 2.03 -10.59
CA LYS A 103 -18.21 2.26 -9.27
C LYS A 103 -17.45 1.53 -8.15
N ALA A 104 -16.95 0.32 -8.43
CA ALA A 104 -16.20 -0.47 -7.47
C ALA A 104 -14.84 0.17 -7.14
N GLU A 105 -14.13 0.67 -8.15
CA GLU A 105 -12.85 1.37 -7.97
C GLU A 105 -13.03 2.67 -7.17
N ILE A 106 -14.05 3.47 -7.49
CA ILE A 106 -14.41 4.67 -6.73
C ILE A 106 -14.71 4.28 -5.27
N GLN A 107 -15.53 3.25 -5.07
CA GLN A 107 -15.89 2.80 -3.74
C GLN A 107 -14.66 2.33 -2.94
N LEU A 108 -13.72 1.63 -3.56
CA LEU A 108 -12.48 1.22 -2.91
C LEU A 108 -11.67 2.46 -2.49
N LEU A 109 -11.47 3.43 -3.38
CA LEU A 109 -10.72 4.65 -3.07
C LEU A 109 -11.38 5.48 -1.95
N LEU A 110 -12.71 5.47 -1.84
CA LEU A 110 -13.43 6.18 -0.79
C LEU A 110 -13.47 5.44 0.56
N THR A 111 -13.33 4.10 0.57
CA THR A 111 -13.61 3.30 1.78
C THR A 111 -12.42 2.51 2.33
N HIS A 112 -11.35 2.32 1.54
CA HIS A 112 -10.20 1.52 1.96
C HIS A 112 -9.58 2.01 3.27
N LYS A 113 -9.49 3.33 3.48
CA LYS A 113 -8.98 3.93 4.72
C LYS A 113 -9.65 3.34 5.96
N ARG A 114 -10.98 3.37 6.01
CA ARG A 114 -11.77 2.85 7.14
C ARG A 114 -11.56 1.35 7.36
N PHE A 115 -11.35 0.59 6.29
CA PHE A 115 -11.05 -0.85 6.39
C PHE A 115 -9.72 -1.11 7.11
N PHE A 116 -8.67 -0.37 6.76
CA PHE A 116 -7.32 -0.54 7.33
C PHE A 116 -7.17 0.10 8.71
N GLU A 117 -7.79 1.26 8.95
CA GLU A 117 -7.78 1.93 10.27
C GLU A 117 -8.46 1.09 11.37
N ALA A 118 -9.41 0.24 11.01
CA ALA A 118 -9.99 -0.71 11.96
C ALA A 118 -9.04 -1.87 12.32
N ARG A 119 -7.89 -1.99 11.63
CA ARG A 119 -6.98 -3.14 11.69
C ARG A 119 -5.51 -2.67 11.67
N LEU A 120 -5.20 -1.69 12.51
CA LEU A 120 -3.86 -1.13 12.59
C LEU A 120 -2.86 -2.16 13.14
N LEU A 121 -1.63 -2.07 12.64
CA LEU A 121 -0.49 -2.72 13.26
C LEU A 121 -0.31 -2.20 14.69
N PRO A 122 0.24 -3.01 15.60
CA PRO A 122 0.67 -2.54 16.91
C PRO A 122 1.58 -1.31 16.76
N GLY A 123 1.45 -0.38 17.71
CA GLY A 123 2.34 0.78 17.79
C GLY A 123 3.82 0.37 17.86
N PRO A 124 4.73 1.31 17.58
CA PRO A 124 6.16 1.10 17.80
C PRO A 124 6.47 0.69 19.24
#